data_AF-A0AAD0YF60-F1
#
_entry.id   AF-A0AAD0YF60-F1
#
_cell.length_a   1.000
_cell.length_b   1.000
_cell.length_c   1.000
_cell.angle_alpha   90.00
_cell.angle_beta   90.00
_cell.angle_gamma   90.00
#
_symmetry.space_group_name_H-M   'P 1'
#
loop_
_entity.id
_entity.type
_entity.pdbx_description
1 polymer ?
#
loop_
_entity_poly.entity_id
_entity_poly.type
_entity_poly.pdbx_seq_one_letter_code
_entity_poly.pdbx_strand_id
1 'polypeptide(L)'
;MKKIKIFIPALLFLFILSCSANERPQFQYRSDRTKKNNDRYFYSKRFRDNIFYKCLKYGYGDSLNFKIGKLMAEKDLFSPYDEPFMPQEESMQDSLAKRIISNMPTPYIHLEDEKIEGKNFIISSCLSYYESNELNTIIKKLYKQKVKEDKKLWGKDYK
;
A
#
# COMPACT_ATOMS: atom_id res chain seq x y z
N MET A 1 -28.07 45.02 -18.41
CA MET A 1 -28.04 43.53 -18.36
C MET A 1 -27.05 42.86 -19.34
N LYS A 2 -25.97 43.52 -19.80
CA LYS A 2 -24.98 42.91 -20.73
C LYS A 2 -23.75 42.30 -20.04
N LYS A 3 -23.50 42.59 -18.76
CA LYS A 3 -22.29 42.15 -18.02
C LYS A 3 -22.31 40.69 -17.55
N ILE A 4 -23.49 40.05 -17.51
CA ILE A 4 -23.65 38.66 -17.02
C ILE A 4 -23.17 37.62 -18.06
N LYS A 5 -23.19 37.95 -19.36
CA LYS A 5 -22.83 37.01 -20.44
C LYS A 5 -21.33 36.67 -20.52
N ILE A 6 -20.46 37.46 -19.88
CA ILE A 6 -19.00 37.26 -19.90
C ILE A 6 -18.53 36.39 -18.71
N PHE A 7 -19.27 36.34 -17.61
CA PHE A 7 -18.90 35.56 -16.43
C PHE A 7 -19.04 34.04 -16.62
N ILE A 8 -20.03 33.61 -17.41
CA ILE A 8 -20.31 32.19 -17.65
C ILE A 8 -19.14 31.47 -18.37
N PRO A 9 -18.58 32.00 -19.48
CA PRO A 9 -17.44 31.33 -20.13
C PRO A 9 -16.16 31.36 -19.28
N ALA A 10 -15.95 32.39 -18.47
CA ALA A 10 -14.80 32.47 -17.55
C ALA A 10 -14.87 31.43 -16.42
N LEU A 11 -16.07 31.19 -15.88
CA LEU A 11 -16.30 30.17 -14.86
C LEU A 11 -16.10 28.76 -15.44
N LEU A 12 -16.56 28.51 -16.66
CA LEU A 12 -16.35 27.25 -17.37
C LEU A 12 -14.86 26.96 -17.64
N PHE A 13 -14.07 27.99 -17.96
CA PHE A 13 -12.63 27.83 -18.19
C PHE A 13 -11.88 27.46 -16.90
N LEU A 14 -12.32 27.97 -15.74
CA LEU A 14 -11.75 27.60 -14.43
C LEU A 14 -12.03 26.15 -14.03
N PHE A 15 -13.15 25.57 -14.47
CA PHE A 15 -13.45 24.15 -14.22
C PHE A 15 -12.58 23.19 -15.05
N ILE A 16 -12.16 23.59 -16.25
CA ILE A 16 -11.31 22.76 -17.13
C ILE A 16 -9.87 22.70 -16.60
N LEU A 17 -9.39 23.76 -15.93
CA LEU A 17 -8.04 23.83 -15.35
C LEU A 17 -7.86 23.01 -14.05
N SER A 18 -8.93 22.49 -13.46
CA SER A 18 -8.87 21.73 -12.20
C SER A 18 -8.71 20.22 -12.39
N CYS A 19 -8.66 19.72 -13.64
CA CYS A 19 -8.32 18.34 -13.92
C CYS A 19 -6.80 18.17 -13.93
N SER A 20 -6.17 18.10 -12.74
CA SER A 20 -4.84 17.49 -12.67
C SER A 20 -5.01 16.00 -13.00
N ALA A 21 -4.48 15.56 -14.14
CA ALA A 21 -4.36 14.14 -14.42
C ALA A 21 -3.50 13.52 -13.33
N ASN A 22 -4.10 12.75 -12.42
CA ASN A 22 -3.35 11.95 -11.46
C ASN A 22 -2.66 10.84 -12.24
N GLU A 23 -1.43 11.08 -12.68
CA GLU A 23 -0.62 10.06 -13.32
C GLU A 23 -0.39 8.91 -12.33
N ARG A 24 -0.65 7.69 -12.80
CA ARG A 24 -0.34 6.50 -12.00
C ARG A 24 1.18 6.46 -11.77
N PRO A 25 1.63 6.31 -10.51
CA PRO A 25 3.06 6.21 -10.25
C PRO A 25 3.64 5.01 -11.01
N GLN A 26 4.68 5.27 -11.79
CA GLN A 26 5.44 4.22 -12.48
C GLN A 26 6.34 3.48 -11.48
N PHE A 27 6.71 2.24 -11.82
CA PHE A 27 7.68 1.50 -11.05
C PHE A 27 9.04 2.22 -11.04
N GLN A 28 9.69 2.28 -9.88
CA GLN A 28 10.98 2.95 -9.69
C GLN A 28 11.88 2.07 -8.83
N TYR A 29 13.13 1.89 -9.27
CA TYR A 29 14.18 1.24 -8.49
C TYR A 29 14.72 2.17 -7.39
N ARG A 30 15.24 1.59 -6.29
CA ARG A 30 15.87 2.33 -5.17
C ARG A 30 17.16 3.08 -5.56
N SER A 31 17.70 2.85 -6.75
CA SER A 31 18.98 3.41 -7.22
C SER A 31 18.99 4.94 -7.30
N ASP A 32 17.84 5.60 -7.32
CA ASP A 32 17.72 7.07 -7.36
C ASP A 32 17.81 7.70 -5.96
N ARG A 33 18.86 7.34 -5.19
CA ARG A 33 19.11 7.81 -3.81
C ARG A 33 19.36 9.32 -3.70
N THR A 34 19.62 10.00 -4.82
CA THR A 34 19.92 11.43 -4.90
C THR A 34 18.69 12.33 -4.69
N LYS A 35 17.47 11.78 -4.80
CA LYS A 35 16.24 12.56 -4.54
C LYS A 35 15.94 12.66 -3.05
N LYS A 36 15.96 13.89 -2.54
CA LYS A 36 15.51 14.24 -1.19
C LYS A 36 14.08 13.70 -0.96
N ASN A 37 13.85 13.00 0.16
CA ASN A 37 12.61 12.31 0.55
C ASN A 37 12.32 10.94 -0.09
N ASN A 38 13.24 10.35 -0.87
CA ASN A 38 13.00 9.04 -1.49
C ASN A 38 12.97 7.89 -0.46
N ASP A 39 13.77 7.97 0.62
CA ASP A 39 13.82 6.91 1.64
C ASP A 39 12.48 6.67 2.33
N ARG A 40 11.75 7.73 2.67
CA ARG A 40 10.40 7.62 3.25
C ARG A 40 9.43 6.92 2.32
N TYR A 41 9.45 7.29 1.04
CA TYR A 41 8.59 6.70 0.02
C TYR A 41 8.87 5.20 -0.09
N PHE A 42 10.14 4.82 -0.22
CA PHE A 42 10.56 3.43 -0.34
C PHE A 42 10.28 2.61 0.90
N TYR A 43 10.59 3.13 2.09
CA TYR A 43 10.23 2.49 3.35
C TYR A 43 8.72 2.24 3.44
N SER A 44 7.93 3.27 3.11
CA SER A 44 6.47 3.18 3.14
C SER A 44 5.96 2.13 2.18
N LYS A 45 6.45 2.15 0.93
CA LYS A 45 6.06 1.20 -0.12
C LYS A 45 6.42 -0.23 0.30
N ARG A 46 7.66 -0.47 0.70
CA ARG A 46 8.13 -1.78 1.19
C ARG A 46 7.26 -2.34 2.32
N PHE A 47 6.92 -1.51 3.30
CA PHE A 47 6.11 -1.93 4.44
C PHE A 47 4.68 -2.31 4.01
N ARG A 48 4.07 -1.56 3.10
CA ARG A 48 2.74 -1.90 2.56
C ARG A 48 2.78 -3.18 1.74
N ASP A 49 3.77 -3.31 0.85
CA ASP A 49 3.92 -4.47 -0.03
C ASP A 49 4.02 -5.74 0.83
N ASN A 50 4.81 -5.71 1.90
CA ASN A 50 4.95 -6.85 2.81
C ASN A 50 3.66 -7.20 3.57
N ILE A 51 2.90 -6.20 4.04
CA ILE A 51 1.59 -6.45 4.64
C ILE A 51 0.63 -7.05 3.61
N PHE A 52 0.63 -6.54 2.38
CA PHE A 52 -0.22 -7.05 1.32
C PHE A 52 0.11 -8.52 1.03
N TYR A 53 1.38 -8.87 0.84
CA TYR A 53 1.78 -10.26 0.59
C TYR A 53 1.46 -11.18 1.77
N LYS A 54 1.73 -10.75 3.01
CA LYS A 54 1.35 -11.52 4.21
C LYS A 54 -0.17 -11.67 4.30
N CYS A 55 -0.94 -10.63 3.96
CA CYS A 55 -2.40 -10.67 3.93
C CYS A 55 -2.91 -11.71 2.92
N LEU A 56 -2.35 -11.74 1.70
CA LEU A 56 -2.68 -12.77 0.73
C LEU A 56 -2.30 -14.17 1.25
N LYS A 57 -1.11 -14.33 1.83
CA LYS A 57 -0.66 -15.60 2.43
C LYS A 57 -1.65 -16.12 3.47
N TYR A 58 -2.10 -15.28 4.40
CA TYR A 58 -3.06 -15.69 5.42
C TYR A 58 -4.47 -15.89 4.85
N GLY A 59 -4.90 -15.07 3.90
CA GLY A 59 -6.26 -15.12 3.35
C GLY A 59 -6.51 -16.37 2.52
N TYR A 60 -5.54 -16.78 1.73
CA TYR A 60 -5.60 -18.05 0.99
C TYR A 60 -5.15 -19.25 1.84
N GLY A 61 -4.64 -19.01 3.04
CA GLY A 61 -4.10 -20.02 3.94
C GLY A 61 -2.97 -20.83 3.30
N ASP A 62 -2.75 -22.03 3.86
CA ASP A 62 -1.75 -22.95 3.32
C ASP A 62 -2.11 -23.47 1.92
N SER A 63 -3.34 -23.25 1.44
CA SER A 63 -3.77 -23.62 0.08
C SER A 63 -3.21 -22.73 -1.02
N LEU A 64 -2.62 -21.57 -0.68
CA LEU A 64 -1.77 -20.80 -1.62
C LEU A 64 -0.50 -21.59 -2.01
N ASN A 65 -0.14 -22.63 -1.24
CA ASN A 65 1.11 -23.38 -1.39
C ASN A 65 1.06 -24.50 -2.43
N PHE A 66 0.98 -24.16 -3.71
CA PHE A 66 2.00 -24.80 -4.56
C PHE A 66 2.34 -24.02 -5.80
N LYS A 67 1.39 -23.28 -6.38
CA LYS A 67 1.62 -22.66 -7.68
C LYS A 67 1.81 -21.15 -7.58
N ILE A 68 0.86 -20.40 -7.06
CA ILE A 68 0.96 -18.92 -7.06
C ILE A 68 1.99 -18.44 -6.05
N GLY A 69 1.91 -18.87 -4.78
CA GLY A 69 2.91 -18.48 -3.78
C GLY A 69 4.32 -18.88 -4.16
N LYS A 70 4.47 -20.08 -4.75
CA LYS A 70 5.75 -20.58 -5.27
C LYS A 70 6.24 -19.79 -6.49
N LEU A 71 5.37 -19.53 -7.46
CA LEU A 71 5.72 -18.71 -8.64
C LEU A 71 6.12 -17.30 -8.23
N MET A 72 5.41 -16.68 -7.28
CA MET A 72 5.80 -15.38 -6.74
C MET A 72 7.16 -15.47 -6.03
N ALA A 73 7.40 -16.49 -5.20
CA ALA A 73 8.72 -16.67 -4.56
C ALA A 73 9.86 -16.95 -5.55
N GLU A 74 9.59 -17.64 -6.66
CA GLU A 74 10.60 -17.99 -7.67
C GLU A 74 10.86 -16.89 -8.70
N LYS A 75 9.86 -16.06 -9.00
CA LYS A 75 9.90 -15.08 -10.10
C LYS A 75 9.84 -13.64 -9.63
N ASP A 76 9.27 -13.38 -8.46
CA ASP A 76 9.04 -12.03 -7.97
C ASP A 76 10.16 -11.63 -7.01
N LEU A 77 10.74 -10.45 -7.29
CA LEU A 77 11.58 -9.77 -6.32
C LEU A 77 10.64 -8.97 -5.42
N PHE A 78 10.01 -9.66 -4.46
CA PHE A 78 9.05 -9.10 -3.49
C PHE A 78 9.51 -7.80 -2.83
N SER A 79 10.82 -7.57 -2.81
CA SER A 79 11.43 -6.35 -2.35
C SER A 79 12.61 -6.01 -3.26
N PRO A 80 12.60 -4.91 -4.02
CA PRO A 80 13.82 -4.36 -4.63
C PRO A 80 14.73 -3.70 -3.57
N TYR A 81 14.56 -4.03 -2.29
CA TYR A 81 15.24 -3.42 -1.16
C TYR A 81 16.01 -4.50 -0.39
N ASP A 82 17.32 -4.28 -0.24
CA ASP A 82 18.26 -5.22 0.39
C ASP A 82 18.21 -5.23 1.92
N GLU A 83 17.50 -4.28 2.53
CA GLU A 83 17.49 -4.10 3.98
C GLU A 83 16.42 -5.00 4.61
N PRO A 84 16.73 -5.90 5.55
CA PRO A 84 15.71 -6.69 6.23
C PRO A 84 14.79 -5.79 7.09
N PHE A 85 13.62 -6.29 7.49
CA PHE A 85 12.83 -5.63 8.54
C PHE A 85 13.41 -5.97 9.90
N MET A 86 13.23 -5.06 10.86
CA MET A 86 13.49 -5.39 12.25
C MET A 86 12.46 -6.43 12.73
N PRO A 87 12.81 -7.36 13.64
CA PRO A 87 11.89 -8.40 14.10
C PRO A 87 10.54 -7.87 14.61
N GLN A 88 10.53 -6.68 15.23
CA GLN A 88 9.33 -6.03 15.70
C GLN A 88 8.42 -5.56 14.55
N GLU A 89 9.01 -5.07 13.46
CA GLU A 89 8.27 -4.66 12.27
C GLU A 89 7.68 -5.90 11.59
N GLU A 90 8.44 -6.98 11.48
CA GLU A 90 7.96 -8.24 10.90
C GLU A 90 6.78 -8.82 11.70
N SER A 91 6.90 -8.87 13.03
CA SER A 91 5.83 -9.31 13.91
C SER A 91 4.58 -8.43 13.80
N MET A 92 4.76 -7.11 13.65
CA MET A 92 3.65 -6.19 13.45
C MET A 92 2.97 -6.43 12.11
N GLN A 93 3.73 -6.61 11.03
CA GLN A 93 3.19 -6.91 9.71
C GLN A 93 2.38 -8.20 9.72
N ASP A 94 2.85 -9.25 10.40
CA ASP A 94 2.10 -10.50 10.56
C ASP A 94 0.81 -10.29 11.36
N SER A 95 0.88 -9.57 12.48
CA SER A 95 -0.30 -9.28 13.28
C SER A 95 -1.35 -8.49 12.50
N LEU A 96 -0.93 -7.49 11.73
CA LEU A 96 -1.83 -6.69 10.89
C LEU A 96 -2.46 -7.55 9.80
N ALA A 97 -1.66 -8.35 9.10
CA ALA A 97 -2.13 -9.23 8.04
C ALA A 97 -3.18 -10.24 8.53
N LYS A 98 -2.92 -10.91 9.67
CA LYS A 98 -3.89 -11.82 10.30
C LYS A 98 -5.19 -11.10 10.67
N ARG A 99 -5.08 -9.89 11.24
CA ARG A 99 -6.23 -9.07 11.64
C ARG A 99 -7.08 -8.63 10.44
N ILE A 100 -6.47 -8.33 9.30
CA ILE A 100 -7.22 -7.97 8.07
C ILE A 100 -8.08 -9.16 7.64
N ILE A 101 -7.50 -10.36 7.62
CA ILE A 101 -8.20 -11.57 7.19
C ILE A 101 -9.27 -11.99 8.20
N SER A 102 -8.99 -11.90 9.50
CA SER A 102 -9.96 -12.26 10.55
C SER A 102 -11.19 -11.35 10.59
N ASN A 103 -11.04 -10.10 10.15
CA ASN A 103 -12.09 -9.08 10.16
C ASN A 103 -12.67 -8.82 8.77
N MET A 104 -12.46 -9.73 7.83
CA MET A 104 -12.98 -9.62 6.48
C MET A 104 -14.52 -9.70 6.51
N PRO A 105 -15.24 -8.80 5.80
CA PRO A 105 -16.68 -8.91 5.73
C PRO A 105 -17.07 -10.19 4.99
N THR A 106 -18.08 -10.88 5.51
CA THR A 106 -18.73 -11.98 4.80
C THR A 106 -19.29 -11.44 3.48
N PRO A 107 -19.06 -12.12 2.33
CA PRO A 107 -19.67 -11.72 1.08
C PRO A 107 -21.19 -11.64 1.21
N TYR A 108 -21.76 -10.59 0.63
CA TYR A 108 -23.19 -10.55 0.43
C TYR A 108 -23.54 -11.43 -0.78
N ILE A 109 -24.35 -12.46 -0.53
CA ILE A 109 -24.79 -13.42 -1.54
C ILE A 109 -26.26 -13.11 -1.84
N HIS A 110 -26.56 -12.66 -3.06
CA HIS A 110 -27.94 -12.59 -3.52
C HIS A 110 -28.46 -14.03 -3.75
N LEU A 111 -29.76 -14.24 -3.56
CA LEU A 111 -30.40 -15.57 -3.64
C LEU A 111 -30.15 -16.32 -4.97
N GLU A 112 -29.75 -15.62 -6.03
CA GLU A 112 -29.46 -16.19 -7.35
C GLU A 112 -27.98 -16.62 -7.52
N ASP A 113 -27.11 -16.31 -6.55
CA ASP A 113 -25.67 -16.51 -6.63
C ASP A 113 -25.16 -17.73 -5.83
N GLU A 114 -25.78 -18.91 -6.00
CA GLU A 114 -25.30 -20.15 -5.32
C GLU A 114 -23.80 -20.46 -5.59
N LYS A 115 -23.23 -19.92 -6.69
CA LYS A 115 -21.83 -20.13 -7.09
C LYS A 115 -20.77 -19.38 -6.26
N ILE A 116 -21.16 -18.53 -5.31
CA ILE A 116 -20.22 -17.76 -4.47
C ILE A 116 -20.20 -18.17 -2.99
N GLU A 117 -20.99 -19.17 -2.61
CA GLU A 117 -20.94 -19.74 -1.26
C GLU A 117 -19.52 -20.23 -0.93
N GLY A 118 -19.03 -19.87 0.27
CA GLY A 118 -17.69 -20.21 0.75
C GLY A 118 -16.53 -19.41 0.11
N LYS A 119 -16.80 -18.49 -0.84
CA LYS A 119 -15.77 -17.57 -1.36
C LYS A 119 -15.59 -16.37 -0.43
N ASN A 120 -14.48 -15.65 -0.59
CA ASN A 120 -14.17 -14.45 0.20
C ASN A 120 -13.49 -13.39 -0.69
N PHE A 121 -13.64 -12.12 -0.33
CA PHE A 121 -13.04 -10.99 -1.07
C PHE A 121 -11.60 -10.68 -0.62
N ILE A 122 -10.75 -11.72 -0.54
CA ILE A 122 -9.40 -11.63 0.04
C ILE A 122 -8.56 -10.51 -0.57
N ILE A 123 -8.40 -10.52 -1.90
CA ILE A 123 -7.58 -9.51 -2.60
C ILE A 123 -8.14 -8.11 -2.37
N SER A 124 -9.46 -7.94 -2.51
CA SER A 124 -10.11 -6.64 -2.33
C SER A 124 -9.89 -6.12 -0.91
N SER A 125 -10.05 -6.96 0.12
CA SER A 125 -9.81 -6.57 1.51
C SER A 125 -8.35 -6.21 1.78
N CYS A 126 -7.40 -6.98 1.23
CA CYS A 126 -5.98 -6.67 1.35
C CYS A 126 -5.63 -5.34 0.64
N LEU A 127 -6.21 -5.07 -0.54
CA LEU A 127 -6.03 -3.81 -1.28
C LEU A 127 -6.65 -2.61 -0.55
N SER A 128 -7.87 -2.76 -0.02
CA SER A 128 -8.50 -1.70 0.77
C SER A 128 -7.66 -1.35 2.00
N TYR A 129 -7.04 -2.33 2.65
CA TYR A 129 -6.13 -2.06 3.76
C TYR A 129 -4.80 -1.43 3.29
N TYR A 130 -4.24 -1.90 2.17
CA TYR A 130 -3.05 -1.34 1.54
C TYR A 130 -3.17 0.18 1.31
N GLU A 131 -4.37 0.65 0.95
CA GLU A 131 -4.68 2.07 0.71
C GLU A 131 -5.18 2.83 1.96
N SER A 132 -5.36 2.13 3.09
CA SER A 132 -6.03 2.69 4.26
C SER A 132 -5.26 3.81 4.96
N ASN A 133 -6.01 4.76 5.54
CA ASN A 133 -5.46 5.80 6.41
C ASN A 133 -4.86 5.26 7.71
N GLU A 134 -5.35 4.10 8.16
CA GLU A 134 -4.78 3.41 9.32
C GLU A 134 -3.32 3.00 9.03
N LEU A 135 -3.11 2.27 7.92
CA LEU A 135 -1.77 1.84 7.52
C LEU A 135 -0.85 3.04 7.25
N ASN A 136 -1.37 4.10 6.61
CA ASN A 136 -0.65 5.36 6.44
C ASN A 136 -0.13 5.93 7.76
N THR A 137 -0.93 5.84 8.82
CA THR A 137 -0.59 6.37 10.14
C THR A 137 0.45 5.51 10.84
N ILE A 138 0.34 4.18 10.75
CA ILE A 138 1.32 3.24 11.30
C ILE A 138 2.69 3.47 10.66
N ILE A 139 2.76 3.48 9.33
CA ILE A 139 4.00 3.69 8.57
C ILE A 139 4.65 5.02 8.94
N LYS A 140 3.87 6.10 9.06
CA LYS A 140 4.37 7.42 9.48
C LYS A 140 5.04 7.37 10.86
N LYS A 141 4.49 6.61 11.81
CA LYS A 141 5.07 6.45 13.15
C LYS A 141 6.36 5.64 13.11
N LEU A 142 6.34 4.50 12.43
CA LEU A 142 7.51 3.62 12.32
C LEU A 142 8.68 4.30 11.60
N TYR A 143 8.41 5.00 10.49
CA TYR A 143 9.46 5.74 9.78
C TYR A 143 10.09 6.84 10.66
N LYS A 144 9.29 7.54 11.46
CA LYS A 144 9.83 8.52 12.43
C LYS A 144 10.73 7.85 13.47
N GLN A 145 10.40 6.63 13.89
CA GLN A 145 11.24 5.86 14.82
C GLN A 145 12.53 5.42 14.15
N LYS A 146 12.46 4.83 12.94
CA LYS A 146 13.63 4.46 12.14
C LYS A 146 14.62 5.64 12.01
N VAL A 147 14.14 6.81 11.62
CA VAL A 147 14.99 8.00 11.47
C VAL A 147 15.65 8.42 12.79
N LYS A 148 15.01 8.21 13.94
CA LYS A 148 15.62 8.49 15.24
C LYS A 148 16.70 7.48 15.58
N GLU A 149 16.45 6.20 15.30
CA GLU A 149 17.40 5.11 15.51
C GLU A 149 18.63 5.25 14.61
N ASP A 150 18.42 5.55 13.32
CA ASP A 150 19.49 5.82 12.36
C ASP A 150 20.38 6.98 12.81
N LYS A 151 19.79 8.08 13.30
CA LYS A 151 20.55 9.21 13.86
C LYS A 151 21.34 8.86 15.12
N LYS A 152 20.83 7.93 15.93
CA LYS A 152 21.52 7.45 17.12
C LYS A 152 22.72 6.57 16.76
N LEU A 153 22.59 5.75 15.71
CA LEU A 153 23.62 4.84 15.24
C LEU A 153 24.72 5.54 14.43
N TRP A 154 24.33 6.42 13.50
CA TRP A 154 25.22 7.01 12.51
C TRP A 154 25.57 8.48 12.76
N GLY A 155 25.01 9.09 13.81
CA GLY A 155 25.23 10.49 14.16
C GLY A 155 24.33 11.48 13.40
N LYS A 156 24.57 12.78 13.60
CA LYS A 156 23.73 13.86 13.05
C LYS A 156 23.82 14.02 11.52
N ASP A 157 24.84 13.44 10.90
CA ASP A 157 25.14 13.61 9.48
C ASP A 157 24.56 12.51 8.57
N TYR A 158 23.70 11.63 9.09
CA TYR A 158 23.00 10.64 8.30
C TYR A 158 22.10 11.31 7.23
N LYS A 159 22.49 11.17 5.96
CA LYS A 159 21.75 11.63 4.77
C LYS A 159 21.65 10.51 3.74
#